data_AF-A0A8H8VGE9-F1
#
_entry.id   AF-A0A8H8VGE9-F1
#
_cell.length_a   1.000
_cell.length_b   1.000
_cell.length_c   1.000
_cell.angle_alpha   90.00
_cell.angle_beta   90.00
_cell.angle_gamma   90.00
#
_symmetry.space_group_name_H-M   'P 1'
#
loop_
_entity.id
_entity.type
_entity.pdbx_description
1 polymer ?
#
loop_
_entity_poly.entity_id
_entity_poly.type
_entity_poly.pdbx_seq_one_letter_code
_entity_poly.pdbx_strand_id
1 'polypeptide(L)'
;MRLVGIGNSVPFYWSAPDDNDSLPDGGWDALGALAIRQHYSRNNMTEKLRSFKARTPPDIPSGVWDPSYIGREPPNALCALAVCILPEFRTPGLAERVIELMRSKCITEGYKAYIVPVRPTRKTEFKAMEMPIYLQMRHNRQFEASNGASALVAKDTFDPWVRKHISIGGRPIKIANTSVVIRATGKDWDDSADNPGMCEKAWKEGKVEINEYDGEEYVNVYDVPGTLGPVRYYWQKDEGVYCEPNLWIRHI
;
A
#
# COMPACT_ATOMS: atom_id res chain seq x y z
N MET A 1 -6.24 32.73 -2.78
CA MET A 1 -6.45 31.35 -3.27
C MET A 1 -5.96 30.39 -2.20
N ARG A 2 -6.78 29.40 -1.77
CA ARG A 2 -6.39 28.40 -0.76
C ARG A 2 -6.28 27.04 -1.45
N LEU A 3 -5.15 26.34 -1.28
CA LEU A 3 -5.00 24.95 -1.72
C LEU A 3 -5.80 24.04 -0.78
N VAL A 4 -6.81 23.34 -1.31
CA VAL A 4 -7.73 22.50 -0.51
C VAL A 4 -7.50 20.99 -0.69
N GLY A 5 -6.76 20.62 -1.74
CA GLY A 5 -6.36 19.25 -1.97
C GLY A 5 -5.24 19.14 -3.00
N ILE A 6 -4.53 18.03 -2.96
CA ILE A 6 -3.42 17.72 -3.86
C ILE A 6 -3.49 16.24 -4.27
N GLY A 7 -3.20 15.98 -5.54
CA GLY A 7 -3.01 14.64 -6.07
C GLY A 7 -1.57 14.50 -6.55
N ASN A 8 -0.88 13.47 -6.08
CA ASN A 8 0.47 13.13 -6.52
C ASN A 8 0.44 11.81 -7.28
N SER A 9 1.11 11.77 -8.41
CA SER A 9 1.26 10.57 -9.23
C SER A 9 2.67 10.53 -9.79
N VAL A 10 3.18 9.32 -10.05
CA VAL A 10 4.50 9.12 -10.64
C VAL A 10 4.40 8.29 -11.92
N PRO A 11 4.99 8.77 -13.04
CA PRO A 11 5.08 7.98 -14.26
C PRO A 11 6.24 6.99 -14.15
N PHE A 12 6.04 5.77 -14.63
CA PHE A 12 7.07 4.73 -14.65
C PHE A 12 6.95 3.88 -15.92
N TYR A 13 8.04 3.19 -16.25
CA TYR A 13 8.04 2.15 -17.26
C TYR A 13 7.70 0.81 -16.61
N TRP A 14 6.67 0.17 -17.15
CA TRP A 14 6.23 -1.17 -16.80
C TRP A 14 6.48 -2.10 -17.98
N SER A 15 7.34 -3.11 -17.81
CA SER A 15 7.75 -4.04 -18.88
C SER A 15 6.63 -4.97 -19.36
N ALA A 16 5.70 -5.33 -18.47
CA ALA A 16 4.58 -6.24 -18.75
C ALA A 16 3.23 -5.60 -18.33
N PRO A 17 2.79 -4.49 -18.96
CA PRO A 17 1.63 -3.74 -18.52
C PRO A 17 0.29 -4.46 -18.69
N ASP A 18 0.26 -5.60 -19.38
CA ASP A 18 -0.92 -6.45 -19.55
C ASP A 18 -0.97 -7.60 -18.52
N ASP A 19 0.12 -7.82 -17.78
CA ASP A 19 0.23 -8.81 -16.72
C ASP A 19 0.15 -8.12 -15.36
N ASN A 20 -1.04 -8.10 -14.76
CA ASN A 20 -1.25 -7.47 -13.47
C ASN A 20 -0.49 -8.16 -12.31
N ASP A 21 -0.13 -9.43 -12.45
CA ASP A 21 0.59 -10.17 -11.41
C ASP A 21 2.04 -9.71 -11.29
N SER A 22 2.57 -9.09 -12.35
CA SER A 22 3.89 -8.46 -12.37
C SER A 22 4.01 -7.18 -11.53
N LEU A 23 2.91 -6.65 -10.96
CA LEU A 23 2.99 -5.55 -9.99
C LEU A 23 3.60 -6.02 -8.68
N PRO A 24 4.42 -5.19 -8.00
CA PRO A 24 5.12 -5.60 -6.80
C PRO A 24 4.16 -5.79 -5.61
N ASP A 25 4.42 -6.81 -4.81
CA ASP A 25 3.81 -6.97 -3.49
C ASP A 25 4.23 -5.84 -2.52
N GLY A 26 5.42 -5.27 -2.76
CA GLY A 26 5.95 -4.09 -2.08
C GLY A 26 5.22 -2.78 -2.44
N GLY A 27 4.17 -2.84 -3.26
CA GLY A 27 3.17 -1.79 -3.37
C GLY A 27 3.71 -0.38 -3.66
N TRP A 28 3.29 0.56 -2.82
CA TRP A 28 3.63 1.98 -2.88
C TRP A 28 5.14 2.24 -2.76
N ASP A 29 5.82 1.62 -1.79
CA ASP A 29 7.25 1.82 -1.55
C ASP A 29 8.09 1.30 -2.72
N ALA A 30 7.79 0.08 -3.19
CA ALA A 30 8.49 -0.52 -4.33
C ALA A 30 8.31 0.32 -5.59
N LEU A 31 7.06 0.70 -5.90
CA LEU A 31 6.77 1.46 -7.11
C LEU A 31 7.37 2.87 -7.08
N GLY A 32 7.30 3.56 -5.94
CA GLY A 32 7.94 4.85 -5.75
C GLY A 32 9.46 4.77 -5.97
N ALA A 33 10.11 3.76 -5.40
CA ALA A 33 11.55 3.55 -5.56
C ALA A 33 11.95 3.31 -7.02
N LEU A 34 11.23 2.45 -7.74
CA LEU A 34 11.47 2.20 -9.16
C LEU A 34 11.32 3.48 -9.98
N ALA A 35 10.20 4.19 -9.81
CA ALA A 35 9.90 5.33 -10.64
C ALA A 35 10.95 6.45 -10.47
N ILE A 36 11.42 6.66 -9.24
CA ILE A 36 12.53 7.58 -8.94
C ILE A 36 13.84 7.09 -9.58
N ARG A 37 14.19 5.81 -9.46
CA ARG A 37 15.42 5.24 -10.05
C ARG A 37 15.42 5.35 -11.56
N GLN A 38 14.32 4.99 -12.22
CA GLN A 38 14.16 5.15 -13.65
C GLN A 38 14.22 6.64 -14.06
N HIS A 39 13.64 7.55 -13.28
CA HIS A 39 13.76 8.99 -13.52
C HIS A 39 15.21 9.46 -13.44
N TYR A 40 15.96 9.07 -12.40
CA TYR A 40 17.38 9.39 -12.28
C TYR A 40 18.21 8.79 -13.42
N SER A 41 17.92 7.55 -13.82
CA SER A 41 18.58 6.88 -14.95
C SER A 41 18.39 7.62 -16.27
N ARG A 42 17.13 7.95 -16.60
CA ARG A 42 16.76 8.68 -17.83
C ARG A 42 17.37 10.07 -17.90
N ASN A 43 17.49 10.74 -16.76
CA ASN A 43 18.00 12.10 -16.67
C ASN A 43 19.50 12.18 -16.35
N ASN A 44 20.24 11.06 -16.46
CA ASN A 44 21.68 10.99 -16.19
C ASN A 44 22.09 11.55 -14.80
N MET A 45 21.22 11.39 -13.80
CA MET A 45 21.43 11.88 -12.44
C MET A 45 22.24 10.87 -11.61
N THR A 46 23.44 10.53 -12.07
CA THR A 46 24.25 9.41 -11.56
C THR A 46 24.54 9.49 -10.06
N GLU A 47 24.83 10.67 -9.53
CA GLU A 47 25.09 10.85 -8.10
C GLU A 47 23.84 10.59 -7.25
N LYS A 48 22.68 11.10 -7.69
CA LYS A 48 21.40 10.83 -7.02
C LYS A 48 21.03 9.35 -7.10
N LEU A 49 21.28 8.70 -8.24
CA LEU A 49 21.04 7.27 -8.39
C LEU A 49 21.91 6.44 -7.44
N ARG A 50 23.21 6.75 -7.35
CA ARG A 50 24.16 6.05 -6.46
C ARG A 50 23.84 6.24 -4.98
N SER A 51 23.37 7.43 -4.60
CA SER A 51 23.01 7.74 -3.21
C SER A 51 21.58 7.32 -2.83
N PHE A 52 20.75 6.91 -3.80
CA PHE A 52 19.36 6.54 -3.54
C PHE A 52 19.26 5.24 -2.74
N LYS A 53 18.68 5.35 -1.54
CA LYS A 53 18.35 4.20 -0.68
C LYS A 53 16.85 3.95 -0.74
N ALA A 54 16.47 2.82 -1.33
CA ALA A 54 15.09 2.36 -1.27
C ALA A 54 14.77 1.92 0.18
N ARG A 55 13.48 2.00 0.56
CA ARG A 55 13.01 1.26 1.73
C ARG A 55 12.99 -0.22 1.36
N THR A 56 13.71 -1.04 2.11
CA THR A 56 13.74 -2.49 1.90
C THR A 56 12.71 -3.11 2.85
N PRO A 57 11.77 -3.94 2.36
CA PRO A 57 10.93 -4.75 3.24
C PRO A 57 11.80 -5.68 4.09
N PRO A 58 11.47 -5.93 5.37
CA PRO A 58 12.15 -6.97 6.15
C PRO A 58 11.83 -8.35 5.57
N ASP A 59 12.77 -9.29 5.72
CA ASP A 59 12.60 -10.74 5.95
C ASP A 59 11.34 -11.40 5.39
N ILE A 60 10.91 -11.01 4.20
CA ILE A 60 9.82 -11.59 3.41
C ILE A 60 10.38 -11.57 1.99
N PRO A 61 10.51 -12.73 1.32
CA PRO A 61 10.98 -12.80 -0.05
C PRO A 61 10.11 -11.87 -0.90
N SER A 62 10.73 -10.83 -1.47
CA SER A 62 10.06 -10.04 -2.49
C SER A 62 9.84 -10.96 -3.69
N GLY A 63 8.59 -11.34 -3.97
CA GLY A 63 8.27 -11.99 -5.24
C GLY A 63 8.63 -11.07 -6.41
N VAL A 64 9.47 -11.60 -7.32
CA VAL A 64 9.73 -11.28 -8.76
C VAL A 64 9.99 -9.82 -9.16
N TRP A 65 9.80 -8.82 -8.31
CA TRP A 65 9.96 -7.42 -8.68
C TRP A 65 11.24 -6.84 -8.09
N ASP A 66 12.24 -6.65 -8.95
CA ASP A 66 13.53 -6.10 -8.58
C ASP A 66 13.48 -4.56 -8.54
N PRO A 67 13.45 -3.92 -7.36
CA PRO A 67 13.51 -2.46 -7.27
C PRO A 67 14.84 -1.90 -7.79
N SER A 68 15.85 -2.74 -8.05
CA SER A 68 17.12 -2.41 -8.72
C SER A 68 17.00 -2.21 -10.23
N TYR A 69 15.81 -2.42 -10.83
CA TYR A 69 15.60 -2.14 -12.23
C TYR A 69 15.81 -0.65 -12.56
N ILE A 70 16.84 -0.37 -13.36
CA ILE A 70 17.30 0.97 -13.77
C ILE A 70 17.08 1.10 -15.29
N GLY A 71 15.81 1.00 -15.72
CA GLY A 71 15.42 1.20 -17.12
C GLY A 71 15.55 2.66 -17.58
N ARG A 72 15.81 2.85 -18.88
CA ARG A 72 15.84 4.17 -19.56
C ARG A 72 14.65 4.38 -20.50
N GLU A 73 13.81 3.37 -20.62
CA GLU A 73 12.60 3.38 -21.42
C GLU A 73 11.67 4.51 -20.96
N PRO A 74 10.99 5.18 -21.90
CA PRO A 74 10.03 6.21 -21.55
C PRO A 74 8.89 5.60 -20.71
N PRO A 75 8.33 6.34 -19.74
CA PRO A 75 7.19 5.86 -18.98
C PRO A 75 6.02 5.47 -19.88
N ASN A 76 5.37 4.35 -19.55
CA ASN A 76 4.19 3.84 -20.25
C ASN A 76 3.01 3.61 -19.30
N ALA A 77 3.18 3.90 -18.01
CA ALA A 77 2.17 3.75 -16.98
C ALA A 77 2.26 4.90 -15.96
N LEU A 78 1.12 5.21 -15.32
CA LEU A 78 1.06 6.14 -14.19
C LEU A 78 0.59 5.41 -12.95
N CYS A 79 1.19 5.74 -11.81
CA CYS A 79 0.65 5.38 -10.51
C CYS A 79 0.26 6.60 -9.71
N ALA A 80 -0.96 6.62 -9.16
CA ALA A 80 -1.31 7.59 -8.13
C ALA A 80 -0.63 7.20 -6.82
N LEU A 81 0.11 8.13 -6.22
CA LEU A 81 0.78 7.94 -4.94
C LEU A 81 -0.07 8.44 -3.77
N ALA A 82 -0.77 9.55 -3.95
CA ALA A 82 -1.62 10.11 -2.89
C ALA A 82 -2.68 11.04 -3.47
N VAL A 83 -3.86 11.02 -2.86
CA VAL A 83 -4.88 12.07 -3.00
C VAL A 83 -5.22 12.56 -1.60
N CYS A 84 -4.83 13.79 -1.30
CA CYS A 84 -5.02 14.39 0.02
C CYS A 84 -6.00 15.56 -0.11
N ILE A 85 -7.06 15.52 0.67
CA ILE A 85 -8.07 16.58 0.75
C ILE A 85 -8.21 16.99 2.22
N LEU A 86 -8.18 18.30 2.46
CA LEU A 86 -8.39 18.87 3.79
C LEU A 86 -9.72 18.38 4.38
N PRO A 87 -9.78 17.99 5.66
CA PRO A 87 -10.97 17.38 6.26
C PRO A 87 -12.27 18.15 6.01
N GLU A 88 -12.25 19.47 6.13
CA GLU A 88 -13.41 20.35 5.95
C GLU A 88 -13.88 20.47 4.48
N PHE A 89 -13.09 19.96 3.53
CA PHE A 89 -13.40 19.92 2.09
C PHE A 89 -13.60 18.49 1.56
N ARG A 90 -13.73 17.48 2.43
CA ARG A 90 -14.03 16.09 2.04
C ARG A 90 -15.50 15.92 1.65
N THR A 91 -15.97 16.71 0.70
CA THR A 91 -17.29 16.58 0.10
C THR A 91 -17.26 15.53 -1.02
N PRO A 92 -18.40 14.88 -1.34
CA PRO A 92 -18.50 14.00 -2.49
C PRO A 92 -18.03 14.71 -3.78
N GLY A 93 -17.26 14.01 -4.62
CA GLY A 93 -16.88 14.45 -5.96
C GLY A 93 -15.46 15.02 -6.08
N LEU A 94 -14.86 15.58 -5.03
CA LEU A 94 -13.55 16.23 -5.15
C LEU A 94 -12.42 15.20 -5.36
N ALA A 95 -12.43 14.10 -4.61
CA ALA A 95 -11.44 13.04 -4.76
C ALA A 95 -11.58 12.35 -6.13
N GLU A 96 -12.82 12.12 -6.54
CA GLU A 96 -13.18 11.57 -7.85
C GLU A 96 -12.65 12.45 -8.97
N ARG A 97 -12.79 13.77 -8.85
CA ARG A 97 -12.27 14.71 -9.84
C ARG A 97 -10.76 14.64 -9.94
N VAL A 98 -10.03 14.51 -8.82
CA VAL A 98 -8.56 14.35 -8.85
C VAL A 98 -8.17 13.04 -9.53
N ILE A 99 -8.84 11.93 -9.21
CA ILE A 99 -8.56 10.62 -9.82
C ILE A 99 -8.85 10.66 -11.33
N GLU A 100 -9.96 11.29 -11.74
CA GLU A 100 -10.34 11.40 -13.14
C GLU A 100 -9.39 12.31 -13.93
N LEU A 101 -8.86 13.38 -13.32
CA LEU A 101 -7.85 14.22 -13.96
C LEU A 101 -6.56 13.44 -14.24
N MET A 102 -6.12 12.60 -13.29
CA MET A 102 -4.96 11.71 -13.51
C MET A 102 -5.25 10.70 -14.62
N ARG A 103 -6.44 10.08 -14.61
CA ARG A 103 -6.89 9.15 -15.66
C ARG A 103 -6.89 9.82 -17.04
N SER A 104 -7.51 10.99 -17.15
CA SER A 104 -7.56 11.77 -18.39
C SER A 104 -6.15 12.08 -18.89
N LYS A 105 -5.23 12.47 -18.00
CA LYS A 105 -3.83 12.70 -18.37
C LYS A 105 -3.15 11.44 -18.90
N CYS A 106 -3.34 10.28 -18.27
CA CYS A 106 -2.81 9.01 -18.78
C CYS A 106 -3.27 8.72 -20.21
N ILE A 107 -4.56 8.92 -20.50
CA ILE A 107 -5.14 8.70 -21.82
C ILE A 107 -4.52 9.67 -22.84
N THR A 108 -4.46 10.96 -22.51
CA THR A 108 -3.88 11.99 -23.39
C THR A 108 -2.40 11.75 -23.70
N GLU A 109 -1.63 11.24 -22.73
CA GLU A 109 -0.21 10.94 -22.88
C GLU A 109 0.05 9.55 -23.49
N GLY A 110 -1.01 8.78 -23.82
CA GLY A 110 -0.89 7.47 -24.45
C GLY A 110 -0.34 6.37 -23.52
N TYR A 111 -0.51 6.51 -22.20
CA TYR A 111 -0.10 5.47 -21.25
C TYR A 111 -1.01 4.24 -21.35
N LYS A 112 -0.40 3.07 -21.21
CA LYS A 112 -1.05 1.76 -21.26
C LYS A 112 -1.77 1.41 -19.96
N ALA A 113 -1.37 2.02 -18.85
CA ALA A 113 -1.94 1.71 -17.54
C ALA A 113 -2.05 2.93 -16.62
N TYR A 114 -3.13 2.97 -15.84
CA TYR A 114 -3.25 3.84 -14.68
C TYR A 114 -3.61 3.00 -13.44
N ILE A 115 -2.67 2.90 -12.50
CA ILE A 115 -2.79 2.05 -11.31
C ILE A 115 -2.78 2.87 -10.02
N VAL A 116 -3.38 2.33 -8.97
CA VAL A 116 -3.44 2.95 -7.65
C VAL A 116 -3.27 1.86 -6.57
N PRO A 117 -2.29 1.98 -5.66
CA PRO A 117 -2.20 1.16 -4.46
C PRO A 117 -3.15 1.75 -3.42
N VAL A 118 -4.40 1.26 -3.42
CA VAL A 118 -5.45 1.77 -2.55
C VAL A 118 -5.26 1.22 -1.14
N ARG A 119 -5.03 2.11 -0.17
CA ARG A 119 -5.13 1.80 1.27
C ARG A 119 -6.61 1.79 1.70
N PRO A 120 -7.20 0.63 2.07
CA PRO A 120 -8.58 0.62 2.56
C PRO A 120 -8.68 1.41 3.87
N THR A 121 -9.65 2.31 3.93
CA THR A 121 -9.74 3.32 4.99
C THR A 121 -10.34 2.80 6.28
N ARG A 122 -11.20 1.78 6.21
CA ARG A 122 -11.88 1.21 7.39
C ARG A 122 -11.28 -0.11 7.85
N LYS A 123 -10.21 -0.59 7.20
CA LYS A 123 -9.49 -1.79 7.63
C LYS A 123 -8.87 -1.64 9.04
N THR A 124 -8.63 -0.41 9.47
CA THR A 124 -8.22 -0.05 10.84
C THR A 124 -9.20 -0.52 11.92
N GLU A 125 -10.48 -0.71 11.59
CA GLU A 125 -11.50 -1.27 12.51
C GLU A 125 -11.36 -2.80 12.70
N PHE A 126 -10.56 -3.47 11.85
CA PHE A 126 -10.46 -4.92 11.79
C PHE A 126 -9.00 -5.38 11.69
N LYS A 127 -8.11 -4.85 12.54
CA LYS A 127 -6.66 -5.08 12.43
C LYS A 127 -6.25 -6.55 12.46
N ALA A 128 -6.94 -7.39 13.25
CA ALA A 128 -6.70 -8.83 13.33
C ALA A 128 -7.25 -9.63 12.14
N MET A 129 -8.16 -9.05 11.34
CA MET A 129 -8.71 -9.71 10.16
C MET A 129 -7.71 -9.61 9.00
N GLU A 130 -7.47 -10.71 8.30
CA GLU A 130 -6.61 -10.68 7.12
C GLU A 130 -7.23 -9.85 5.98
N MET A 131 -6.38 -9.21 5.19
CA MET A 131 -6.81 -8.34 4.08
C MET A 131 -7.72 -9.05 3.06
N PRO A 132 -7.44 -10.29 2.60
CA PRO A 132 -8.31 -10.99 1.66
C PRO A 132 -9.72 -11.21 2.22
N ILE A 133 -9.82 -11.60 3.51
CA ILE A 133 -11.10 -11.80 4.19
C ILE A 133 -11.85 -10.47 4.30
N TYR A 134 -11.17 -9.40 4.74
CA TYR A 134 -11.78 -8.07 4.85
C TYR A 134 -12.36 -7.56 3.52
N LEU A 135 -11.67 -7.78 2.40
CA LEU A 135 -12.13 -7.33 1.09
C LEU A 135 -13.38 -8.09 0.59
N GLN A 136 -13.63 -9.30 1.09
CA GLN A 136 -14.87 -10.06 0.85
C GLN A 136 -16.04 -9.63 1.73
N MET A 137 -15.78 -8.92 2.83
CA MET A 137 -16.84 -8.44 3.70
C MET A 137 -17.70 -7.42 2.94
N ARG A 138 -19.01 -7.65 2.87
CA ARG A 138 -19.96 -6.77 2.20
C ARG A 138 -20.34 -5.56 3.07
N HIS A 139 -21.00 -4.58 2.48
CA HIS A 139 -21.41 -3.34 3.16
C HIS A 139 -22.18 -3.57 4.47
N ASN A 140 -23.01 -4.62 4.53
CA ASN A 140 -23.78 -5.02 5.71
C ASN A 140 -22.97 -5.88 6.72
N ARG A 141 -21.64 -5.99 6.57
CA ARG A 141 -20.73 -6.82 7.38
C ARG A 141 -20.97 -8.33 7.27
N GLN A 142 -21.64 -8.79 6.22
CA GLN A 142 -21.81 -10.21 5.94
C GLN A 142 -20.77 -10.70 4.91
N PHE A 143 -20.56 -12.01 4.90
CA PHE A 143 -19.74 -12.71 3.90
C PHE A 143 -20.66 -13.56 3.03
N GLU A 144 -20.42 -13.60 1.72
CA GLU A 144 -21.13 -14.54 0.85
C GLU A 144 -20.50 -15.92 0.92
N ALA A 145 -21.33 -16.96 1.03
CA ALA A 145 -20.91 -18.33 0.77
C ALA A 145 -20.62 -18.46 -0.74
N SER A 146 -19.39 -18.82 -1.11
CA SER A 146 -18.94 -18.76 -2.49
C SER A 146 -19.54 -19.88 -3.36
N ASN A 147 -20.25 -19.50 -4.43
CA ASN A 147 -20.60 -20.41 -5.53
C ASN A 147 -19.62 -20.21 -6.70
N GLY A 148 -18.36 -20.60 -6.49
CA GLY A 148 -17.45 -20.91 -7.61
C GLY A 148 -17.10 -19.75 -8.55
N ALA A 149 -16.59 -18.65 -8.02
CA ALA A 149 -15.59 -17.77 -8.63
C ALA A 149 -15.18 -16.72 -7.58
N SER A 150 -14.01 -16.87 -6.96
CA SER A 150 -13.53 -15.97 -5.90
C SER A 150 -13.14 -14.62 -6.51
N ALA A 151 -14.07 -13.66 -6.58
CA ALA A 151 -13.73 -12.28 -6.90
C ALA A 151 -12.74 -11.78 -5.85
N LEU A 152 -11.70 -11.04 -6.23
CA LEU A 152 -10.69 -10.52 -5.27
C LEU A 152 -11.32 -9.63 -4.18
N VAL A 153 -12.41 -8.94 -4.53
CA VAL A 153 -13.13 -7.99 -3.68
C VAL A 153 -14.63 -8.16 -3.94
N ALA A 154 -15.45 -8.13 -2.88
CA ALA A 154 -16.89 -8.07 -3.04
C ALA A 154 -17.30 -6.76 -3.75
N LYS A 155 -18.24 -6.83 -4.71
CA LYS A 155 -18.66 -5.64 -5.49
C LYS A 155 -19.16 -4.49 -4.61
N ASP A 156 -19.84 -4.82 -3.52
CA ASP A 156 -20.33 -3.91 -2.49
C ASP A 156 -19.51 -4.02 -1.19
N THR A 157 -18.18 -4.26 -1.32
CA THR A 157 -17.25 -4.41 -0.19
C THR A 157 -17.45 -3.36 0.90
N PHE A 158 -17.21 -3.71 2.16
CA PHE A 158 -17.40 -2.85 3.33
C PHE A 158 -16.57 -1.56 3.29
N ASP A 159 -15.41 -1.57 2.62
CA ASP A 159 -14.54 -0.41 2.57
C ASP A 159 -15.06 0.69 1.63
N PRO A 160 -15.38 1.90 2.12
CA PRO A 160 -15.96 2.96 1.31
C PRO A 160 -14.99 3.49 0.26
N TRP A 161 -13.68 3.46 0.53
CA TRP A 161 -12.68 3.96 -0.40
C TRP A 161 -12.43 2.98 -1.54
N VAL A 162 -12.39 1.68 -1.24
CA VAL A 162 -12.35 0.64 -2.27
C VAL A 162 -13.62 0.67 -3.13
N ARG A 163 -14.81 0.73 -2.52
CA ARG A 163 -16.08 0.90 -3.28
C ARG A 163 -16.06 2.13 -4.18
N LYS A 164 -15.50 3.24 -3.70
CA LYS A 164 -15.41 4.47 -4.49
C LYS A 164 -14.59 4.25 -5.76
N HIS A 165 -13.40 3.67 -5.64
CA HIS A 165 -12.55 3.32 -6.77
C HIS A 165 -13.27 2.39 -7.76
N ILE A 166 -13.98 1.37 -7.29
CA ILE A 166 -14.78 0.48 -8.13
C ILE A 166 -15.89 1.24 -8.86
N SER A 167 -16.60 2.13 -8.16
CA SER A 167 -17.74 2.88 -8.72
C SER A 167 -17.36 3.82 -9.87
N ILE A 168 -16.09 4.25 -9.95
CA ILE A 168 -15.57 5.10 -11.02
C ILE A 168 -14.82 4.30 -12.10
N GLY A 169 -15.05 2.98 -12.15
CA GLY A 169 -14.51 2.08 -13.18
C GLY A 169 -13.17 1.43 -12.82
N GLY A 170 -12.70 1.56 -11.59
CA GLY A 170 -11.51 0.89 -11.11
C GLY A 170 -11.73 -0.62 -10.95
N ARG A 171 -10.78 -1.42 -11.46
CA ARG A 171 -10.76 -2.87 -11.30
C ARG A 171 -9.73 -3.26 -10.25
N PRO A 172 -10.12 -3.88 -9.12
CA PRO A 172 -9.19 -4.54 -8.22
C PRO A 172 -8.43 -5.65 -8.96
N ILE A 173 -7.11 -5.67 -8.84
CA ILE A 173 -6.27 -6.61 -9.60
C ILE A 173 -5.34 -7.45 -8.74
N LYS A 174 -4.80 -6.93 -7.63
CA LYS A 174 -3.85 -7.67 -6.77
C LYS A 174 -3.76 -7.04 -5.38
N ILE A 175 -3.52 -7.83 -4.33
CA ILE A 175 -3.17 -7.31 -2.99
C ILE A 175 -1.66 -7.12 -2.92
N ALA A 176 -1.22 -5.94 -2.50
CA ALA A 176 0.16 -5.62 -2.17
C ALA A 176 0.36 -5.77 -0.66
N ASN A 177 0.84 -6.93 -0.21
CA ASN A 177 0.92 -7.26 1.22
C ASN A 177 1.93 -6.41 2.02
N THR A 178 2.94 -5.85 1.35
CA THR A 178 4.04 -5.10 1.97
C THR A 178 4.19 -3.72 1.36
N SER A 179 3.06 -3.07 1.06
CA SER A 179 2.99 -1.83 0.30
C SER A 179 3.72 -0.65 0.94
N VAL A 180 3.63 -0.52 2.26
CA VAL A 180 4.40 0.44 3.04
C VAL A 180 5.03 -0.28 4.21
N VAL A 181 6.32 -0.04 4.43
CA VAL A 181 7.05 -0.61 5.57
C VAL A 181 7.54 0.51 6.48
N ILE A 182 7.21 0.39 7.76
CA ILE A 182 7.65 1.31 8.81
C ILE A 182 8.38 0.51 9.88
N ARG A 183 9.56 1.00 10.26
CA ARG A 183 10.42 0.43 11.30
C ARG A 183 10.70 1.52 12.32
N ALA A 184 10.59 1.18 13.59
CA ALA A 184 10.88 2.08 14.69
C ALA A 184 11.20 1.27 15.95
N THR A 185 11.77 1.91 16.96
CA THR A 185 12.03 1.27 18.26
C THR A 185 10.72 0.96 18.98
N GLY A 186 10.74 0.08 19.97
CA GLY A 186 9.56 -0.16 20.82
C GLY A 186 9.06 1.14 21.45
N LYS A 187 9.99 2.01 21.86
CA LYS A 187 9.68 3.33 22.40
C LYS A 187 8.94 4.23 21.39
N ASP A 188 9.42 4.31 20.14
CA ASP A 188 8.78 5.16 19.12
C ASP A 188 7.37 4.68 18.77
N TRP A 189 7.16 3.35 18.78
CA TRP A 189 5.83 2.78 18.63
C TRP A 189 4.95 3.13 19.83
N ASP A 190 5.43 2.91 21.05
CA ASP A 190 4.73 3.26 22.30
C ASP A 190 4.31 4.74 22.34
N ASP A 191 5.20 5.66 21.93
CA ASP A 191 4.90 7.10 21.84
C ASP A 191 3.82 7.41 20.80
N SER A 192 3.67 6.57 19.78
CA SER A 192 2.68 6.73 18.71
C SER A 192 1.31 6.13 19.06
N ALA A 193 1.20 5.43 20.20
CA ALA A 193 -0.04 4.76 20.59
C ALA A 193 -0.86 5.51 21.62
N ASP A 194 -2.12 5.07 21.72
CA ASP A 194 -3.06 5.59 22.71
C ASP A 194 -2.64 5.20 24.15
N ASN A 195 -1.85 4.12 24.31
CA ASN A 195 -1.39 3.61 25.59
C ASN A 195 0.13 3.34 25.58
N PRO A 196 0.91 3.91 26.53
CA PRO A 196 2.33 3.59 26.68
C PRO A 196 2.59 2.13 27.09
N GLY A 197 3.76 1.59 26.73
CA GLY A 197 4.21 0.27 27.15
C GLY A 197 3.51 -0.90 26.44
N MET A 198 2.86 -0.66 25.29
CA MET A 198 2.16 -1.72 24.56
C MET A 198 3.11 -2.77 24.00
N CYS A 199 4.32 -2.38 23.59
CA CYS A 199 5.34 -3.31 23.13
C CYS A 199 5.79 -4.28 24.23
N GLU A 200 6.08 -3.76 25.43
CA GLU A 200 6.43 -4.58 26.60
C GLU A 200 5.27 -5.47 27.06
N LYS A 201 4.06 -4.92 27.11
CA LYS A 201 2.87 -5.69 27.47
C LYS A 201 2.62 -6.84 26.49
N ALA A 202 2.67 -6.56 25.19
CA ALA A 202 2.51 -7.59 24.16
C ALA A 202 3.58 -8.67 24.24
N TRP A 203 4.81 -8.33 24.62
CA TRP A 203 5.86 -9.32 24.82
C TRP A 203 5.59 -10.25 26.01
N LYS A 204 5.09 -9.70 27.13
CA LYS A 204 4.80 -10.48 28.34
C LYS A 204 3.54 -11.33 28.26
N GLU A 205 2.51 -10.81 27.59
CA GLU A 205 1.15 -11.38 27.61
C GLU A 205 0.72 -11.97 26.26
N GLY A 206 1.38 -11.58 25.18
CA GLY A 206 1.01 -11.96 23.82
C GLY A 206 1.50 -13.35 23.44
N LYS A 207 1.05 -13.79 22.27
CA LYS A 207 1.54 -15.02 21.64
C LYS A 207 2.87 -14.71 20.95
N VAL A 208 3.95 -15.33 21.43
CA VAL A 208 5.23 -15.32 20.73
C VAL A 208 5.11 -16.17 19.47
N GLU A 209 5.53 -15.60 18.34
CA GLU A 209 5.58 -16.25 17.04
C GLU A 209 7.01 -16.21 16.52
N ILE A 210 7.37 -17.17 15.66
CA ILE A 210 8.70 -17.25 15.06
C ILE A 210 8.58 -16.81 13.60
N ASN A 211 9.44 -15.90 13.19
CA ASN A 211 9.56 -15.52 11.79
C ASN A 211 10.25 -16.67 11.02
N GLU A 212 9.54 -17.25 10.04
CA GLU A 212 10.01 -18.42 9.30
C GLU A 212 11.27 -18.16 8.46
N TYR A 213 11.61 -16.89 8.20
CA TYR A 213 12.71 -16.52 7.32
C TYR A 213 14.06 -16.35 8.03
N ASP A 214 14.06 -15.76 9.23
CA ASP A 214 15.27 -15.49 10.01
C ASP A 214 15.29 -16.22 11.37
N GLY A 215 14.18 -16.87 11.75
CA GLY A 215 14.05 -17.60 13.00
C GLY A 215 13.81 -16.71 14.23
N GLU A 216 13.59 -15.41 14.04
CA GLU A 216 13.48 -14.45 15.13
C GLU A 216 12.11 -14.48 15.78
N GLU A 217 12.09 -14.39 17.11
CA GLU A 217 10.86 -14.31 17.89
C GLU A 217 10.27 -12.91 17.86
N TYR A 218 8.97 -12.83 17.65
CA TYR A 218 8.22 -11.57 17.70
C TYR A 218 6.84 -11.75 18.32
N VAL A 219 6.24 -10.63 18.71
CA VAL A 219 4.84 -10.55 19.14
C VAL A 219 4.08 -9.54 18.30
N ASN A 220 2.79 -9.78 18.10
CA ASN A 220 1.91 -8.89 17.35
C ASN A 220 1.28 -7.83 18.27
N VAL A 221 1.56 -6.55 17.98
CA VAL A 221 1.01 -5.38 18.69
C VAL A 221 -0.11 -4.76 17.84
N TYR A 222 -1.36 -4.82 18.32
CA TYR A 222 -2.53 -4.33 17.58
C TYR A 222 -2.99 -2.93 17.98
N ASP A 223 -2.53 -2.42 19.13
CA ASP A 223 -3.04 -1.17 19.73
C ASP A 223 -2.41 0.10 19.13
N VAL A 224 -1.73 -0.02 17.99
CA VAL A 224 -1.11 1.12 17.28
C VAL A 224 -2.14 1.87 16.43
N PRO A 225 -2.45 3.15 16.70
CA PRO A 225 -3.44 3.92 15.94
C PRO A 225 -3.11 4.00 14.45
N GLY A 226 -4.15 3.95 13.62
CA GLY A 226 -4.03 4.12 12.17
C GLY A 226 -3.49 2.91 11.39
N THR A 227 -2.90 1.90 12.03
CA THR A 227 -2.43 0.69 11.34
C THR A 227 -3.60 -0.16 10.81
N LEU A 228 -3.37 -0.84 9.69
CA LEU A 228 -4.33 -1.76 9.08
C LEU A 228 -4.19 -3.20 9.62
N GLY A 229 -3.13 -3.46 10.38
CA GLY A 229 -2.72 -4.76 10.91
C GLY A 229 -1.78 -4.59 12.11
N PRO A 230 -1.23 -5.69 12.65
CA PRO A 230 -0.32 -5.60 13.77
C PRO A 230 1.03 -5.01 13.38
N VAL A 231 1.71 -4.44 14.36
CA VAL A 231 3.16 -4.23 14.34
C VAL A 231 3.82 -5.49 14.90
N ARG A 232 4.73 -6.09 14.16
CA ARG A 232 5.56 -7.21 14.65
C ARG A 232 6.69 -6.63 15.49
N TYR A 233 6.69 -6.88 16.79
CA TYR A 233 7.71 -6.38 17.69
C TYR A 233 8.70 -7.48 18.07
N TYR A 234 9.96 -7.28 17.71
CA TYR A 234 11.09 -8.17 17.96
C TYR A 234 11.84 -7.70 19.21
N TRP A 235 11.61 -8.36 20.35
CA TRP A 235 12.12 -7.92 21.65
C TRP A 235 13.65 -7.84 21.71
N GLN A 236 14.33 -8.87 21.20
CA GLN A 236 15.80 -8.95 21.27
C GLN A 236 16.50 -7.83 20.48
N LYS A 237 15.81 -7.23 19.50
CA LYS A 237 16.33 -6.17 18.63
C LYS A 237 15.84 -4.78 19.02
N ASP A 238 14.89 -4.68 19.96
CA ASP A 238 14.10 -3.47 20.23
C ASP A 238 13.58 -2.83 18.92
N GLU A 239 12.94 -3.65 18.09
CA GLU A 239 12.47 -3.22 16.78
C GLU A 239 11.03 -3.64 16.53
N GLY A 240 10.16 -2.66 16.28
CA GLY A 240 8.82 -2.89 15.75
C GLY A 240 8.78 -2.67 14.25
N VAL A 241 8.20 -3.62 13.53
CA VAL A 241 8.06 -3.58 12.08
C VAL A 241 6.59 -3.70 11.68
N TYR A 242 6.09 -2.66 11.03
CA TYR A 242 4.75 -2.60 10.48
C TYR A 242 4.80 -2.75 8.96
N CYS A 243 4.08 -3.76 8.45
CA CYS A 243 3.88 -3.97 7.01
C CYS A 243 2.43 -3.66 6.66
N GLU A 244 2.22 -2.61 5.89
CA GLU A 244 0.89 -2.18 5.46
C GLU A 244 0.45 -2.86 4.16
N PRO A 245 -0.73 -3.49 4.13
CA PRO A 245 -1.31 -3.97 2.88
C PRO A 245 -2.03 -2.84 2.13
N ASN A 246 -1.89 -2.82 0.80
CA ASN A 246 -2.76 -2.05 -0.10
C ASN A 246 -3.41 -2.97 -1.14
N LEU A 247 -4.40 -2.46 -1.84
CA LEU A 247 -5.07 -3.11 -2.96
C LEU A 247 -4.70 -2.38 -4.24
N TRP A 248 -4.00 -3.05 -5.15
CA TRP A 248 -3.80 -2.53 -6.50
C TRP A 248 -5.14 -2.47 -7.24
N ILE A 249 -5.49 -1.27 -7.71
CA ILE A 249 -6.66 -1.01 -8.55
C ILE A 249 -6.19 -0.37 -9.85
N ARG A 250 -6.67 -0.90 -10.98
CA ARG A 250 -6.41 -0.41 -12.33
C ARG A 250 -7.61 0.37 -12.88
N HIS A 251 -7.37 1.53 -13.49
CA HIS A 251 -8.39 2.38 -14.13
C HIS A 251 -8.29 2.44 -15.66
N ILE A 252 -7.15 2.06 -16.21
CA ILE A 252 -6.82 1.89 -17.64
C ILE A 252 -5.90 0.68 -17.66
#